data_AF-A0A382W1G2-F1
#
_entry.id   AF-A0A382W1G2-F1
#
_cell.length_a   1.000
_cell.length_b   1.000
_cell.length_c   1.000
_cell.angle_alpha   90.00
_cell.angle_beta   90.00
_cell.angle_gamma   90.00
#
_symmetry.space_group_name_H-M   'P 1'
#
loop_
_entity.id
_entity.type
_entity.pdbx_description
1 polymer ?
#
loop_
_entity_poly.entity_id
_entity_poly.type
_entity_poly.pdbx_seq_one_letter_code
_entity_poly.pdbx_strand_id
1 'polypeptide(L)'
;MEIGIIGLAKCGKTTIFNALSNGTAVVSPYSRASKPNLGVAKVNDHRLTKMVEIFKPQREVPAEVRYVDFPSNPETPDRSQAITGELLNMLEGTDA
;
A
#
# COMPACT_ATOMS: atom_id res chain seq x y z
N MET A 1 2.25 3.05 -11.41
CA MET A 1 2.19 3.94 -10.25
C MET A 1 1.92 3.10 -9.02
N GLU A 2 3.00 2.70 -8.36
CA GLU A 2 3.02 2.02 -7.07
C GLU A 2 3.41 3.00 -5.99
N ILE A 3 2.63 3.03 -4.91
CA ILE A 3 2.88 3.88 -3.74
C ILE A 3 3.26 2.99 -2.56
N GLY A 4 4.42 3.25 -1.98
CA GLY A 4 4.99 2.52 -0.87
C GLY A 4 4.57 3.09 0.46
N ILE A 5 3.98 2.27 1.31
CA ILE A 5 3.71 2.63 2.71
C ILE A 5 4.90 2.16 3.55
N ILE A 6 5.72 3.13 3.97
CA ILE A 6 6.91 2.90 4.80
C ILE A 6 6.76 3.50 6.20
N GLY A 7 7.56 2.99 7.14
CA GLY A 7 7.52 3.46 8.53
C GLY A 7 7.85 2.36 9.54
N LEU A 8 8.09 2.78 10.78
CA LEU A 8 8.57 1.93 11.86
C LEU A 8 7.64 0.74 12.17
N ALA A 9 8.17 -0.23 12.90
CA ALA A 9 7.36 -1.33 13.41
C ALA A 9 6.21 -0.80 14.27
N LYS A 10 5.02 -1.42 14.15
CA LYS A 10 3.82 -1.13 14.97
C LYS A 10 3.25 0.30 14.88
N CYS A 11 3.63 1.11 13.89
CA CYS A 11 3.02 2.44 13.68
C CYS A 11 1.66 2.43 12.96
N GLY A 12 1.12 1.24 12.65
CA GLY A 12 -0.21 1.11 12.02
C GLY A 12 -0.25 1.08 10.50
N LYS A 13 0.88 0.93 9.80
CA LYS A 13 0.93 0.86 8.31
C LYS A 13 -0.05 -0.14 7.72
N THR A 14 0.00 -1.39 8.17
CA THR A 14 -0.87 -2.45 7.66
C THR A 14 -2.35 -2.16 7.93
N THR A 15 -2.66 -1.41 9.00
CA THR A 15 -4.03 -0.93 9.27
C THR A 15 -4.48 0.08 8.23
N ILE A 16 -3.64 1.06 7.90
CA ILE A 16 -3.93 2.06 6.84
C ILE A 16 -4.02 1.39 5.47
N PHE A 17 -3.08 0.47 5.17
CA PHE A 17 -3.09 -0.31 3.93
C PHE A 17 -4.42 -1.07 3.74
N ASN A 18 -4.90 -1.75 4.78
CA ASN A 18 -6.16 -2.48 4.72
C ASN A 18 -7.36 -1.55 4.53
N ALA A 19 -7.34 -0.38 5.18
CA ALA A 19 -8.39 0.63 5.01
C ALA A 19 -8.43 1.19 3.57
N LEU A 20 -7.28 1.36 2.92
CA LEU A 20 -7.19 1.89 1.55
C LEU A 20 -7.52 0.84 0.49
N SER A 21 -7.08 -0.40 0.69
CA SER A 21 -7.22 -1.49 -0.30
C SER A 21 -8.51 -2.30 -0.13
N ASN A 22 -9.32 -2.02 0.89
CA ASN A 22 -10.39 -2.91 1.38
C ASN A 22 -9.90 -4.36 1.56
N GLY A 23 -8.60 -4.55 1.82
CA GLY A 23 -7.92 -5.83 1.87
C GLY A 23 -8.04 -6.52 3.23
N THR A 24 -7.80 -7.84 3.24
CA THR A 24 -7.80 -8.70 4.43
C THR A 24 -6.39 -9.07 4.88
N ALA A 25 -5.39 -8.20 4.68
CA ALA A 25 -4.02 -8.51 5.10
C ALA A 25 -3.97 -8.69 6.63
N VAL A 26 -3.25 -9.71 7.08
CA VAL A 26 -3.26 -10.15 8.49
C VAL A 26 -2.65 -9.07 9.40
N VAL A 27 -3.49 -8.42 10.21
CA VAL A 27 -3.08 -7.51 11.29
C VAL A 27 -2.96 -8.30 12.58
N SER A 28 -1.81 -8.93 12.83
CA SER A 28 -1.53 -9.59 14.11
C SER A 28 -0.25 -9.01 14.73
N PRO A 29 -0.19 -8.81 16.06
CA PRO A 29 1.01 -8.34 16.75
C PRO A 29 2.21 -9.30 16.61
N TYR A 30 2.00 -10.52 16.12
CA TYR A 30 3.03 -11.53 15.84
C TYR A 30 3.28 -11.79 14.35
N SER A 31 2.69 -11.00 13.45
CA SER A 31 2.86 -11.19 12.00
C SER A 31 4.28 -10.81 11.57
N ARG A 32 5.10 -11.83 11.29
CA ARG A 32 6.42 -11.69 10.64
C ARG A 32 6.27 -11.97 9.14
N ALA A 33 5.49 -11.14 8.45
CA ALA A 33 5.39 -11.24 7.00
C ALA A 33 6.68 -10.72 6.37
N SER A 34 7.47 -11.59 5.72
CA SER A 34 8.66 -11.19 4.94
C SER A 34 8.31 -10.71 3.53
N LYS A 35 7.05 -10.82 3.10
CA LYS A 35 6.59 -10.43 1.77
C LYS A 35 5.79 -9.13 1.84
N PRO A 36 6.00 -8.19 0.90
CA PRO A 36 5.21 -6.97 0.82
C PRO A 36 3.75 -7.30 0.47
N ASN A 37 2.80 -6.58 1.06
CA ASN A 37 1.38 -6.72 0.71
C ASN A 37 1.07 -5.75 -0.43
N LEU A 38 0.44 -6.26 -1.50
CA LEU A 38 0.01 -5.45 -2.65
C LEU A 38 -1.51 -5.27 -2.62
N GLY A 39 -1.97 -4.03 -2.75
CA GLY A 39 -3.39 -3.68 -2.73
C GLY A 39 -3.72 -2.68 -3.83
N VAL A 40 -4.94 -2.72 -4.35
CA VAL A 40 -5.43 -1.77 -5.38
C VAL A 40 -6.60 -0.99 -4.80
N ALA A 41 -6.53 0.34 -4.85
CA ALA A 41 -7.61 1.22 -4.44
C ALA A 41 -8.16 1.96 -5.67
N LYS A 42 -9.49 2.05 -5.74
CA LYS A 42 -10.18 2.84 -6.78
C LYS A 42 -10.24 4.30 -6.35
N VAL A 43 -9.90 5.20 -7.26
CA VAL A 43 -9.95 6.64 -7.01
C VAL A 43 -11.39 7.12 -7.10
N ASN A 44 -11.88 7.70 -6.01
CA ASN A 44 -13.20 8.32 -5.98
C ASN A 44 -13.13 9.70 -6.65
N ASP A 45 -13.57 9.80 -7.91
CA ASP A 45 -13.56 11.05 -8.69
C ASP A 45 -14.99 11.49 -9.05
N HIS A 46 -15.45 12.57 -8.43
CA HIS A 46 -16.76 13.16 -8.69
C HIS A 46 -16.94 13.64 -10.15
N ARG A 47 -15.85 13.93 -10.88
CA ARG A 47 -15.91 14.33 -12.29
C ARG A 47 -16.31 13.14 -13.15
N LEU A 48 -15.80 11.95 -12.83
CA LEU A 48 -16.19 10.72 -13.51
C LEU A 48 -17.69 10.44 -13.30
N THR A 49 -18.17 10.58 -12.07
CA THR A 49 -19.60 10.41 -11.75
C THR A 49 -20.49 11.33 -12.60
N LYS A 50 -20.13 12.61 -12.72
CA LYS A 50 -20.85 13.57 -13.57
C LYS A 50 -20.86 13.17 -15.04
N MET A 51 -19.74 12.65 -15.56
CA MET A 51 -19.68 12.17 -16.95
C MET A 51 -20.55 10.93 -17.16
N VAL A 52 -20.59 10.01 -16.20
CA VAL A 52 -21.45 8.81 -16.25
C VAL A 52 -22.92 9.20 -16.27
N GLU A 53 -23.33 10.20 -15.49
CA GLU A 53 -24.71 10.71 -15.49
C GLU A 53 -25.13 11.32 -16.84
N ILE A 54 -24.22 12.05 -17.49
CA ILE A 54 -24.49 12.71 -18.78
C ILE A 54 -24.53 11.69 -19.93
N PHE A 55 -23.53 10.81 -20.02
CA PHE A 55 -23.32 9.96 -21.19
C PHE A 55 -23.91 8.56 -21.05
N LYS A 56 -24.25 8.11 -19.84
CA LYS A 56 -24.82 6.79 -19.53
C LYS A 56 -24.11 5.63 -20.25
N PRO A 57 -22.78 5.50 -20.08
CA PRO A 57 -22.01 4.44 -20.74
C PRO A 57 -22.43 3.05 -20.21
N GLN A 58 -22.20 2.01 -21.01
CA GLN A 58 -22.46 0.62 -20.58
C GLN A 58 -21.52 0.16 -19.45
N ARG A 59 -20.37 0.82 -19.29
CA ARG A 59 -19.37 0.48 -18.28
C ARG A 59 -18.69 1.75 -17.75
N GLU A 60 -18.56 1.81 -16.43
CA GLU A 60 -17.73 2.78 -15.73
C GLU A 60 -16.40 2.11 -15.31
N VAL A 61 -15.29 2.79 -15.54
CA VAL A 61 -13.95 2.32 -15.16
C VAL A 61 -13.24 3.45 -14.40
N PRO A 62 -13.19 3.39 -13.06
CA PRO A 62 -12.45 4.38 -12.27
C PRO A 62 -10.94 4.18 -12.43
N ALA A 63 -10.18 5.24 -12.18
CA ALA A 63 -8.73 5.14 -12.08
C ALA A 63 -8.34 4.31 -10.84
N GLU A 64 -7.21 3.62 -10.93
CA GLU A 64 -6.71 2.72 -9.88
C GLU A 64 -5.31 3.16 -9.42
N VAL A 65 -5.08 3.08 -8.12
CA VAL A 65 -3.76 3.30 -7.49
C VAL A 65 -3.33 2.02 -6.79
N ARG A 66 -2.09 1.61 -7.01
CA ARG A 66 -1.49 0.44 -6.37
C ARG A 66 -0.73 0.87 -5.13
N TYR A 67 -1.01 0.23 -4.01
CA TYR A 67 -0.31 0.43 -2.74
C TYR A 67 0.50 -0.82 -2.39
N VAL A 68 1.69 -0.59 -1.84
CA VAL A 68 2.61 -1.63 -1.36
C VAL A 68 2.88 -1.37 0.12
N ASP A 69 2.50 -2.30 1.00
CA ASP A 69 2.87 -2.27 2.42
C ASP A 69 4.16 -3.06 2.62
N PHE A 70 5.24 -2.36 2.97
CA PHE A 70 6.54 -2.97 3.18
C PHE A 70 6.68 -3.51 4.61
N PRO A 71 7.30 -4.68 4.77
CA PRO A 71 7.55 -5.24 6.09
C PRO A 71 8.47 -4.32 6.90
N SER A 72 8.21 -4.20 8.21
CA SER A 72 9.15 -3.52 9.11
C SER A 72 10.42 -4.34 9.26
N ASN A 73 11.57 -3.67 9.27
CA ASN A 73 12.88 -4.28 9.39
C ASN A 73 12.90 -5.35 10.51
N PRO A 74 13.44 -6.56 10.28
CA PRO A 74 13.66 -7.49 11.38
C PRO A 74 14.67 -6.86 12.33
N GLU A 75 14.19 -6.60 13.55
CA GLU A 75 14.96 -6.08 14.69
C GLU A 75 16.37 -6.68 14.72
N THR A 76 17.37 -5.89 14.34
CA THR A 76 18.76 -6.16 14.70
C THR A 76 18.99 -5.41 16.01
N PRO A 77 19.34 -6.08 17.13
CA PRO A 77 19.38 -5.44 18.45
C PRO A 77 20.51 -4.42 18.61
N ASP A 78 21.42 -4.34 17.64
CA ASP A 78 22.66 -3.60 17.77
C ASP A 78 22.99 -2.85 16.47
N ARG A 79 23.23 -1.55 16.64
CA ARG A 79 23.74 -0.56 15.68
C ARG A 79 22.95 -0.29 14.39
N SER A 80 22.47 0.96 14.38
CA SER A 80 22.00 1.76 13.25
C SER A 80 20.64 1.35 12.70
N GLN A 81 19.70 2.29 12.76
CA GLN A 81 18.39 2.29 12.13
C GLN A 81 18.52 2.33 10.59
N ALA A 82 19.39 1.51 10.02
CA ALA A 82 19.72 1.50 8.61
C ALA A 82 18.72 0.63 7.85
N ILE A 83 18.25 1.16 6.72
CA ILE A 83 17.45 0.44 5.74
C ILE A 83 18.30 -0.73 5.23
N THR A 84 17.78 -1.96 5.28
CA THR A 84 18.48 -3.14 4.73
C THR A 84 18.55 -3.07 3.22
N GLY A 85 19.57 -3.69 2.61
CA GLY A 85 19.72 -3.71 1.14
C GLY A 85 18.53 -4.34 0.42
N GLU A 86 17.90 -5.36 1.02
CA GLU A 86 16.66 -5.97 0.52
C GLU A 86 15.49 -4.97 0.51
N LEU A 87 15.31 -4.23 1.60
CA LEU A 87 14.28 -3.19 1.68
C LEU A 87 14.58 -2.06 0.70
N LEU A 88 15.84 -1.64 0.56
CA LEU A 88 16.22 -0.58 -0.38
C LEU A 88 15.90 -0.96 -1.83
N ASN A 89 16.19 -2.19 -2.24
CA ASN A 89 15.87 -2.72 -3.56
C ASN A 89 14.35 -2.77 -3.81
N MET A 90 13.56 -3.10 -2.78
CA MET A 90 12.10 -3.05 -2.86
C MET A 90 11.57 -1.62 -3.00
N LEU A 91 12.18 -0.64 -2.31
CA LEU A 91 11.82 0.77 -2.39
C LEU A 91 12.16 1.38 -3.75
N GLU A 92 13.29 0.99 -4.34
CA GLU A 92 13.70 1.45 -5.68
C GLU A 92 12.69 1.08 -6.77
N GLY A 93 11.96 -0.02 -6.60
CA GLY A 93 10.87 -0.42 -7.50
C GLY A 93 9.58 0.38 -7.36
N THR A 94 9.50 1.31 -6.39
CA THR A 94 8.28 2.06 -6.06
C THR A 94 8.35 3.48 -6.60
N ASP A 95 7.21 4.02 -7.06
CA ASP A 95 7.16 5.35 -7.68
C ASP A 95 7.05 6.49 -6.65
N ALA A 96 6.45 6.23 -5.47
CA ALA A 96 6.22 7.22 -4.41
C ALA A 96 6.21 6.60 -3.01
#